data_AF-A0A9D1ASN7-F1
#
_entry.id   AF-A0A9D1ASN7-F1
#
_cell.length_a   1.000
_cell.length_b   1.000
_cell.length_c   1.000
_cell.angle_alpha   90.00
_cell.angle_beta   90.00
_cell.angle_gamma   90.00
#
_symmetry.space_group_name_H-M   'P 1'
#
loop_
_entity.id
_entity.type
_entity.pdbx_description
1 polymer ?
#
loop_
_entity_poly.entity_id
_entity_poly.type
_entity_poly.pdbx_seq_one_letter_code
_entity_poly.pdbx_strand_id
1 'polypeptide(L)'
;MPRIQSLDQFWIRYLSEHRAPRSRMLHFLGTSLFFCAVGVSVITHPVVFPAVMAGVVGLAWWGATRVEPRQAAFVPMLAMIALASLASPLWVPLGVSLAYAAAWVGHFRIENNRPATFQYPIWSLLCDLRMWGEMARGRLWSGDPLDELGLRGPSDGSFPSYPPASL
;
A
#
# COMPACT_ATOMS: atom_id res chain seq x y z
N MET A 1 18.62 -4.92 -10.72
CA MET A 1 17.48 -4.26 -11.39
C MET A 1 17.67 -2.76 -11.30
N PRO A 2 17.32 -1.98 -12.35
CA PRO A 2 17.33 -0.52 -12.28
C PRO A 2 16.48 -0.02 -11.10
N ARG A 3 16.91 1.07 -10.45
CA ARG A 3 16.15 1.69 -9.36
C ARG A 3 14.83 2.24 -9.91
N ILE A 4 13.72 1.84 -9.30
CA ILE A 4 12.39 2.36 -9.64
C ILE A 4 12.31 3.82 -9.22
N GLN A 5 11.94 4.70 -10.14
CA GLN A 5 11.96 6.15 -9.93
C GLN A 5 10.58 6.78 -9.78
N SER A 6 9.51 6.05 -10.08
CA SER A 6 8.13 6.54 -9.95
C SER A 6 7.19 5.50 -9.36
N LEU A 7 6.09 6.00 -8.77
CA LEU A 7 5.01 5.16 -8.25
C LEU A 7 4.35 4.31 -9.36
N ASP A 8 4.29 4.81 -10.60
CA ASP A 8 3.69 4.07 -11.73
C ASP A 8 4.54 2.87 -12.16
N GLN A 9 5.87 3.04 -12.22
CA GLN A 9 6.78 1.91 -12.43
C GLN A 9 6.69 0.91 -11.27
N PHE A 10 6.58 1.42 -10.04
CA PHE A 10 6.42 0.59 -8.86
C PHE A 10 5.09 -0.17 -8.87
N TRP A 11 4.00 0.44 -9.34
CA TRP A 11 2.67 -0.18 -9.42
C TRP A 11 2.65 -1.44 -10.29
N ILE A 12 3.32 -1.42 -11.44
CA ILE A 12 3.42 -2.58 -12.33
C ILE A 12 4.18 -3.72 -11.63
N ARG A 13 5.33 -3.40 -11.02
CA ARG A 13 6.08 -4.37 -10.21
C ARG A 13 5.21 -4.91 -9.07
N TYR A 14 4.54 -4.03 -8.35
CA TYR A 14 3.69 -4.39 -7.21
C TYR A 14 2.61 -5.40 -7.64
N LEU A 15 1.86 -5.15 -8.71
CA LEU A 15 0.87 -6.10 -9.20
C LEU A 15 1.48 -7.42 -9.67
N SER A 16 2.68 -7.39 -10.25
CA SER A 16 3.40 -8.61 -10.62
C SER A 16 3.81 -9.47 -9.43
N GLU A 17 3.93 -8.88 -8.23
CA GLU A 17 4.18 -9.56 -6.96
C GLU A 17 2.87 -10.03 -6.27
N HIS A 18 1.70 -9.64 -6.79
CA HIS A 18 0.37 -9.98 -6.26
C HIS A 18 -0.52 -10.61 -7.34
N ARG A 19 0.00 -11.61 -8.08
CA ARG A 19 -0.71 -12.23 -9.20
C ARG A 19 -1.80 -13.20 -8.76
N ALA A 20 -1.71 -13.78 -7.56
CA ALA A 20 -2.73 -14.69 -7.05
C ALA A 20 -3.94 -13.91 -6.50
N PRO A 21 -5.18 -14.20 -6.96
CA PRO A 21 -6.38 -13.53 -6.45
C PRO A 21 -6.57 -13.66 -4.94
N ARG A 22 -6.20 -14.82 -4.37
CA ARG A 22 -6.26 -15.05 -2.92
C ARG A 22 -5.29 -14.15 -2.14
N SER A 23 -4.13 -13.83 -2.71
CA SER A 23 -3.19 -12.88 -2.10
C SER A 23 -3.82 -11.49 -2.05
N ARG A 24 -4.31 -11.00 -3.20
CA ARG A 24 -5.02 -9.70 -3.28
C ARG A 24 -6.22 -9.61 -2.34
N MET A 25 -6.98 -10.70 -2.19
CA MET A 25 -8.09 -10.78 -1.24
C MET A 25 -7.63 -10.62 0.22
N LEU A 26 -6.52 -11.25 0.62
CA LEU A 26 -5.97 -11.06 1.97
C LEU A 26 -5.56 -9.61 2.22
N HIS A 27 -4.92 -8.98 1.24
CA HIS A 27 -4.58 -7.55 1.32
C HIS A 27 -5.83 -6.68 1.42
N PHE A 28 -6.87 -6.97 0.61
CA PHE A 28 -8.14 -6.26 0.69
C PHE A 28 -8.80 -6.37 2.06
N LEU A 29 -8.84 -7.58 2.64
CA LEU A 29 -9.38 -7.81 3.98
C LEU A 29 -8.56 -7.09 5.05
N GLY A 30 -7.24 -7.20 5.01
CA GLY A 30 -6.33 -6.52 5.95
C GLY A 30 -6.48 -5.00 5.91
N THR A 31 -6.50 -4.41 4.73
CA THR A 31 -6.68 -2.96 4.52
C THR A 31 -8.08 -2.50 4.97
N SER A 32 -9.11 -3.32 4.75
CA SER A 32 -10.47 -3.01 5.22
C SER A 32 -10.54 -3.00 6.75
N LEU A 33 -9.89 -3.95 7.44
CA LEU A 33 -9.81 -3.97 8.91
C LEU A 33 -9.04 -2.75 9.44
N PHE A 34 -7.97 -2.34 8.76
CA PHE A 34 -7.27 -1.09 9.08
C PHE A 34 -8.20 0.13 8.94
N PHE A 35 -9.01 0.22 7.87
CA PHE A 35 -9.98 1.31 7.73
C PHE A 35 -11.08 1.27 8.80
N CYS A 36 -11.53 0.09 9.24
CA CYS A 36 -12.42 -0.02 10.38
C CYS A 36 -11.76 0.55 11.66
N ALA A 37 -10.50 0.22 11.92
CA ALA A 37 -9.76 0.76 13.07
C ALA A 37 -9.55 2.28 13.00
N VAL A 38 -9.30 2.82 11.80
CA VAL A 38 -9.27 4.27 11.55
C VAL A 38 -10.64 4.90 11.84
N GLY A 39 -11.74 4.29 11.37
CA GLY A 39 -13.11 4.75 11.65
C GLY A 39 -13.44 4.78 13.14
N VAL A 40 -13.10 3.71 13.87
CA VAL A 40 -13.26 3.67 15.34
C VAL A 40 -12.41 4.74 16.02
N SER A 41 -11.19 4.98 15.54
CA SER A 41 -10.31 6.04 16.06
C SER A 41 -10.91 7.43 15.86
N VAL A 42 -11.52 7.70 14.69
CA VAL A 42 -12.26 8.96 14.45
C VAL A 42 -13.45 9.10 15.40
N ILE A 43 -14.22 8.03 15.62
CA ILE A 43 -15.39 8.08 16.51
C ILE A 43 -14.98 8.33 17.98
N THR A 44 -13.91 7.67 18.43
CA THR A 44 -13.47 7.71 19.83
C THR A 44 -12.57 8.92 20.15
N HIS A 45 -11.89 9.48 19.14
CA HIS A 45 -10.95 10.61 19.28
C HIS A 45 -11.24 11.68 18.19
N PRO A 46 -12.46 12.25 18.14
CA PRO A 46 -12.97 12.98 16.96
C PRO A 46 -12.27 14.31 16.64
N VAL A 47 -11.46 14.83 17.55
CA VAL A 47 -10.69 16.06 17.32
C VAL A 47 -9.22 15.74 17.09
N VAL A 48 -8.58 15.06 18.04
CA VAL A 48 -7.14 14.80 18.01
C VAL A 48 -6.76 13.89 16.85
N PHE A 49 -7.53 12.83 16.60
CA PHE A 49 -7.17 11.85 15.60
C PHE A 49 -7.23 12.40 14.16
N PRO A 50 -8.32 13.09 13.73
CA PRO A 50 -8.31 13.75 12.42
C PRO A 50 -7.20 14.80 12.26
N ALA A 51 -6.91 15.59 13.30
CA ALA A 51 -5.84 16.60 13.25
C ALA A 51 -4.46 15.95 13.05
N VAL A 52 -4.17 14.86 13.78
CA VAL A 52 -2.93 14.09 13.61
C VAL A 52 -2.88 13.43 12.23
N MET A 53 -4.00 12.90 11.74
CA MET A 53 -4.07 12.28 10.41
C MET A 53 -3.74 13.26 9.28
N ALA A 54 -4.11 14.54 9.39
CA ALA A 54 -3.68 15.55 8.42
C ALA A 54 -2.15 15.67 8.34
N GLY A 55 -1.47 15.63 9.49
CA GLY A 55 0.00 15.60 9.56
C GLY A 55 0.60 14.31 9.00
N VAL A 56 -0.01 13.15 9.30
CA VAL A 56 0.39 11.85 8.76
C VAL A 56 0.28 11.82 7.23
N VAL A 57 -0.79 12.39 6.66
CA VAL A 57 -0.95 12.52 5.20
C VAL A 57 0.14 13.40 4.60
N GLY A 58 0.47 14.53 5.22
CA GLY A 58 1.58 15.38 4.79
C GLY A 58 2.93 14.65 4.81
N LEU A 59 3.19 13.87 5.86
CA LEU A 59 4.39 13.06 6.00
C LEU A 59 4.45 11.92 4.97
N ALA A 60 3.32 11.26 4.71
CA ALA A 60 3.18 10.23 3.68
C ALA A 60 3.48 10.80 2.29
N TRP A 61 2.90 11.96 1.97
CA TRP A 61 3.12 12.64 0.69
C TRP A 61 4.59 13.03 0.49
N TRP A 62 5.20 13.67 1.48
CA TRP A 62 6.62 14.02 1.44
C TRP A 62 7.51 12.78 1.30
N GLY A 63 7.22 11.74 2.09
CA GLY A 63 7.92 10.48 2.05
C GLY A 63 7.84 9.84 0.66
N ALA A 64 6.64 9.72 0.08
CA ALA A 64 6.41 9.13 -1.23
C ALA A 64 7.08 9.88 -2.39
N THR A 65 7.14 11.22 -2.32
CA THR A 65 7.61 12.05 -3.45
C THR A 65 9.08 12.44 -3.36
N ARG A 66 9.65 12.54 -2.15
CA ARG A 66 11.02 13.05 -1.93
C ARG A 66 11.99 12.03 -1.35
N VAL A 67 11.49 11.06 -0.58
CA VAL A 67 12.34 10.14 0.21
C VAL A 67 12.34 8.74 -0.38
N GLU A 68 11.18 8.25 -0.80
CA GLU A 68 10.97 6.91 -1.34
C GLU A 68 11.81 6.62 -2.59
N PRO A 69 11.98 7.56 -3.56
CA PRO A 69 12.89 7.34 -4.69
C PRO A 69 14.35 7.10 -4.27
N ARG A 70 14.72 7.48 -3.03
CA ARG A 70 16.05 7.26 -2.45
C ARG A 70 16.13 6.00 -1.59
N GLN A 71 15.04 5.25 -1.43
CA GLN A 71 14.90 4.05 -0.58
C GLN A 71 15.21 4.30 0.90
N ALA A 72 14.87 5.49 1.39
CA ALA A 72 15.13 5.89 2.78
C ALA A 72 13.82 6.12 3.58
N ALA A 73 12.68 5.67 3.06
CA ALA A 73 11.36 6.06 3.57
C ALA A 73 10.84 5.20 4.72
N PHE A 74 11.65 4.26 5.24
CA PHE A 74 11.33 3.52 6.46
C PHE A 74 11.12 4.44 7.66
N VAL A 75 11.99 5.43 7.85
CA VAL A 75 11.89 6.37 8.98
C VAL A 75 10.59 7.17 8.90
N PRO A 76 10.22 7.81 7.76
CA PRO A 76 8.91 8.43 7.64
C PRO A 76 7.74 7.47 7.86
N MET A 77 7.80 6.21 7.39
CA MET A 77 6.74 5.23 7.65
C MET A 77 6.59 4.92 9.15
N LEU A 78 7.69 4.70 9.87
CA LEU A 78 7.66 4.49 11.32
C LEU A 78 7.12 5.73 12.06
N ALA A 79 7.51 6.92 11.62
CA ALA A 79 6.99 8.17 12.18
C ALA A 79 5.48 8.34 11.93
N MET A 80 4.98 7.99 10.74
CA MET A 80 3.54 7.97 10.45
C MET A 80 2.78 7.04 11.40
N ILE A 81 3.26 5.79 11.57
CA ILE A 81 2.64 4.80 12.45
C ILE A 81 2.69 5.28 13.90
N ALA A 82 3.83 5.80 14.36
CA ALA A 82 4.00 6.28 15.72
C ALA A 82 3.07 7.46 16.03
N LEU A 83 3.00 8.47 15.15
CA LEU A 83 2.12 9.63 15.31
C LEU A 83 0.65 9.21 15.39
N ALA A 84 0.19 8.37 14.45
CA ALA A 84 -1.19 7.87 14.46
C ALA A 84 -1.48 7.02 15.72
N SER A 85 -0.51 6.23 16.18
CA SER A 85 -0.64 5.42 17.40
C SER A 85 -0.67 6.25 18.67
N LEU A 86 0.07 7.36 18.75
CA LEU A 86 -0.01 8.29 19.87
C LEU A 86 -1.42 8.92 19.98
N ALA A 87 -2.09 9.15 18.85
CA ALA A 87 -3.44 9.68 18.81
C ALA A 87 -4.54 8.63 19.10
N SER A 88 -4.26 7.34 18.84
CA SER A 88 -5.17 6.22 19.11
C SER A 88 -4.37 4.96 19.47
N PRO A 89 -3.96 4.81 20.74
CA PRO A 89 -2.97 3.81 21.18
C PRO A 89 -3.39 2.35 21.06
N LEU A 90 -4.70 2.08 20.98
CA LEU A 90 -5.22 0.72 20.83
C LEU A 90 -5.53 0.41 19.37
N TRP A 91 -6.36 1.24 18.75
CA TRP A 91 -6.97 0.90 17.46
C TRP A 91 -5.97 0.99 16.31
N VAL A 92 -5.07 1.98 16.29
CA VAL A 92 -4.08 2.07 15.21
C VAL A 92 -3.09 0.91 15.24
N PRO A 93 -2.41 0.59 16.37
CA PRO A 93 -1.52 -0.57 16.40
C PRO A 93 -2.23 -1.87 16.05
N LEU A 94 -3.47 -2.07 16.51
CA LEU A 94 -4.27 -3.24 16.16
C LEU A 94 -4.56 -3.30 14.65
N GLY A 95 -5.03 -2.19 14.07
CA GLY A 95 -5.34 -2.11 12.64
C GLY A 95 -4.11 -2.35 11.77
N VAL A 96 -2.97 -1.73 12.11
CA VAL A 96 -1.69 -1.96 11.42
C VAL A 96 -1.28 -3.43 11.54
N SER A 97 -1.34 -4.01 12.75
CA SER A 97 -0.95 -5.41 12.96
C SER A 97 -1.80 -6.38 12.14
N LEU A 98 -3.12 -6.16 12.07
CA LEU A 98 -4.04 -6.98 11.28
C LEU A 98 -3.78 -6.86 9.78
N ALA A 99 -3.55 -5.64 9.29
CA ALA A 99 -3.23 -5.41 7.88
C ALA A 99 -1.92 -6.11 7.47
N TYR A 100 -0.86 -5.92 8.26
CA TYR A 100 0.43 -6.55 8.00
C TYR A 100 0.37 -8.09 8.12
N ALA A 101 -0.34 -8.62 9.12
CA ALA A 101 -0.51 -10.06 9.27
C ALA A 101 -1.20 -10.68 8.04
N ALA A 102 -2.27 -10.06 7.54
CA ALA A 102 -2.97 -10.53 6.35
C ALA A 102 -2.09 -10.44 5.09
N ALA A 103 -1.41 -9.31 4.88
CA ALA A 103 -0.49 -9.12 3.76
C ALA A 103 0.66 -10.13 3.78
N TRP A 104 1.26 -10.39 4.94
CA TRP A 104 2.34 -11.35 5.09
C TRP A 104 1.92 -12.78 4.81
N VAL A 105 0.68 -13.18 5.15
CA VAL A 105 0.16 -14.48 4.74
C VAL A 105 0.11 -14.57 3.21
N GLY A 106 -0.35 -13.51 2.52
CA GLY A 106 -0.33 -13.42 1.07
C GLY A 106 1.07 -13.59 0.49
N HIS A 107 2.01 -12.75 0.93
CA HIS A 107 3.39 -12.77 0.45
C HIS A 107 4.12 -14.09 0.72
N PHE A 108 4.09 -14.59 1.96
CA PHE A 108 4.92 -15.72 2.34
C PHE A 108 4.29 -17.08 2.09
N ARG A 109 2.95 -17.21 2.11
CA ARG A 109 2.27 -18.51 1.95
C ARG A 109 1.65 -18.70 0.57
N ILE A 110 1.34 -17.62 -0.15
CA ILE A 110 0.69 -17.71 -1.46
C ILE A 110 1.68 -17.35 -2.57
N GLU A 111 2.25 -16.15 -2.52
CA GLU A 111 3.13 -15.64 -3.58
C GLU A 111 4.58 -16.14 -3.45
N ASN A 112 4.95 -16.64 -2.26
CA ASN A 112 6.31 -17.08 -1.92
C ASN A 112 7.39 -16.01 -2.22
N ASN A 113 7.07 -14.75 -1.95
CA ASN A 113 7.97 -13.61 -2.17
C ASN A 113 8.19 -12.79 -0.90
N ARG A 114 9.11 -11.83 -0.97
CA ARG A 114 9.37 -10.90 0.12
C ARG A 114 8.56 -9.61 -0.11
N PRO A 115 7.86 -9.08 0.89
CA PRO A 115 7.09 -7.84 0.77
C PRO A 115 7.93 -6.68 0.24
N ALA A 116 7.41 -5.94 -0.76
CA ALA A 116 8.07 -4.76 -1.30
C ALA A 116 8.24 -3.63 -0.28
N THR A 117 7.46 -3.64 0.81
CA THR A 117 7.58 -2.72 1.93
C THR A 117 9.00 -2.64 2.50
N PHE A 118 9.80 -3.70 2.36
CA PHE A 118 11.18 -3.69 2.83
C PHE A 118 12.15 -2.87 1.97
N GLN A 119 11.71 -2.41 0.79
CA GLN A 119 12.50 -1.59 -0.12
C GLN A 119 11.84 -0.26 -0.42
N TYR A 120 10.50 -0.27 -0.53
CA TYR A 120 9.69 0.87 -0.91
C TYR A 120 8.47 1.02 0.02
N PRO A 121 8.68 1.30 1.31
CA PRO A 121 7.63 1.23 2.34
C PRO A 121 6.37 2.04 2.04
N ILE A 122 6.48 3.33 1.72
CA ILE A 122 5.32 4.20 1.49
C ILE A 122 4.69 3.90 0.13
N TRP A 123 5.47 3.64 -0.91
CA TRP A 123 4.89 3.22 -2.19
C TRP A 123 4.15 1.89 -2.06
N SER A 124 4.64 0.94 -1.24
CA SER A 124 3.91 -0.31 -0.98
C SER A 124 2.55 -0.05 -0.34
N LEU A 125 2.50 0.83 0.67
CA LEU A 125 1.24 1.26 1.30
C LEU A 125 0.30 1.94 0.30
N LEU A 126 0.82 2.86 -0.53
CA LEU A 126 0.01 3.54 -1.55
C LEU A 126 -0.51 2.57 -2.60
N CYS A 127 0.26 1.55 -2.96
CA CYS A 127 -0.17 0.50 -3.87
C CYS A 127 -1.20 -0.45 -3.24
N ASP A 128 -1.10 -0.76 -1.94
CA ASP A 128 -2.15 -1.45 -1.20
C ASP A 128 -3.47 -0.66 -1.24
N LEU A 129 -3.42 0.67 -1.01
CA LEU A 129 -4.60 1.53 -1.12
C LEU A 129 -5.16 1.59 -2.54
N ARG A 130 -4.28 1.67 -3.55
CA ARG A 130 -4.67 1.66 -4.96
C ARG A 130 -5.35 0.33 -5.31
N MET A 131 -4.74 -0.80 -4.97
CA MET A 131 -5.30 -2.15 -5.19
C MET A 131 -6.62 -2.34 -4.45
N TRP A 132 -6.72 -1.90 -3.20
CA TRP A 132 -7.95 -1.93 -2.43
C TRP A 132 -9.07 -1.15 -3.14
N GLY A 133 -8.77 0.04 -3.67
CA GLY A 133 -9.73 0.84 -4.43
C GLY A 133 -10.16 0.18 -5.74
N GLU A 134 -9.24 -0.47 -6.47
CA GLU A 134 -9.57 -1.25 -7.67
C GLU A 134 -10.51 -2.42 -7.33
N MET A 135 -10.21 -3.15 -6.25
CA MET A 135 -11.03 -4.26 -5.76
C MET A 135 -12.39 -3.81 -5.26
N ALA A 136 -12.48 -2.68 -4.55
CA ALA A 136 -13.75 -2.10 -4.14
C ALA A 136 -14.65 -1.73 -5.33
N ARG A 137 -14.07 -1.44 -6.50
CA ARG A 137 -14.80 -1.18 -7.76
C ARG A 137 -15.12 -2.44 -8.55
N GLY A 138 -14.85 -3.63 -8.01
CA GLY A 138 -15.14 -4.91 -8.65
C GLY A 138 -14.05 -5.43 -9.58
N ARG A 139 -12.85 -4.83 -9.59
CA ARG A 139 -11.70 -5.30 -10.39
C ARG A 139 -10.74 -6.16 -9.57
N LEU A 140 -9.80 -6.85 -10.22
CA LEU A 140 -8.69 -7.62 -9.63
C LEU A 140 -9.11 -8.81 -8.75
N TRP A 141 -10.38 -9.17 -8.66
CA TRP A 141 -10.86 -10.31 -7.86
C TRP A 141 -10.49 -11.68 -8.45
N SER A 142 -10.08 -11.72 -9.71
CA SER A 142 -9.74 -12.96 -10.41
C SER A 142 -8.67 -12.68 -11.46
N GLY A 143 -8.20 -13.73 -12.15
CA GLY A 143 -7.26 -13.58 -13.27
C GLY A 143 -5.92 -12.92 -12.91
N ASP A 144 -5.23 -12.51 -13.97
CA ASP A 144 -3.98 -11.78 -13.90
C ASP A 144 -4.25 -10.26 -13.82
N PRO A 145 -3.71 -9.57 -12.80
CA PRO A 145 -4.03 -8.16 -12.58
C PRO A 145 -3.39 -7.22 -13.61
N LEU A 146 -2.29 -7.64 -14.26
CA LEU A 146 -1.67 -6.85 -15.31
C LEU A 146 -2.47 -6.95 -16.61
N ASP A 147 -2.98 -8.13 -16.94
CA ASP A 147 -3.88 -8.31 -18.09
C ASP A 147 -5.19 -7.52 -17.91
N GLU A 148 -5.81 -7.63 -16.73
CA GLU A 148 -7.09 -6.95 -16.45
C GLU A 148 -7.00 -5.43 -16.57
N LEU A 149 -5.86 -4.84 -16.18
CA LEU A 149 -5.63 -3.39 -16.27
C LEU A 149 -4.92 -2.96 -17.56
N GLY A 150 -4.63 -3.88 -18.49
CA GLY A 150 -3.90 -3.57 -19.72
C GLY A 150 -2.47 -3.07 -19.47
N LEU A 151 -1.83 -3.52 -18.38
CA LEU A 151 -0.50 -3.11 -17.92
C LEU A 151 0.61 -4.08 -18.31
N ARG A 152 0.31 -5.15 -19.04
CA ARG A 152 1.37 -5.98 -19.61
C ARG A 152 2.16 -5.18 -20.65
N GLY A 153 3.48 -5.13 -20.46
CA GLY A 153 4.38 -4.62 -21.47
C GLY A 153 4.43 -5.54 -22.70
N PRO A 154 5.06 -5.10 -23.78
CA PRO A 154 5.38 -5.98 -24.90
C PRO A 154 6.18 -7.21 -24.40
N SER A 155 6.08 -8.33 -25.12
CA SER A 155 6.74 -9.59 -24.76
C SER A 155 8.28 -9.53 -24.73
N ASP A 156 8.85 -8.39 -25.12
CA ASP A 156 10.29 -8.11 -25.12
C ASP A 156 10.85 -7.65 -23.77
N GLY A 157 10.00 -7.48 -22.74
CA GLY A 157 10.42 -7.09 -21.40
C GLY A 157 10.60 -5.58 -21.20
N SER A 158 10.18 -4.76 -22.16
CA SER A 158 10.08 -3.31 -21.97
C SER A 158 8.92 -2.95 -21.02
N PHE A 159 9.15 -1.96 -20.14
CA PHE A 159 8.08 -1.43 -19.29
C PHE A 159 7.07 -0.68 -20.18
N PRO A 160 5.75 -0.90 -20.02
CA PRO A 160 4.77 -0.07 -20.72
C PRO A 160 5.03 1.41 -20.42
N SER A 161 4.99 2.25 -21.45
CA SER A 161 4.99 3.70 -21.29
C SER A 161 3.68 4.13 -20.63
N TYR A 162 3.69 4.23 -19.30
CA TYR A 162 2.56 4.71 -18.53
C TYR A 162 2.46 6.25 -18.68
N PRO A 163 1.31 6.82 -19.10
CA PRO A 163 1.10 8.25 -18.95
C PRO A 163 1.08 8.57 -17.45
N PRO A 164 1.73 9.65 -16.99
CA PRO A 164 1.85 9.94 -15.57
C PRO A 164 0.47 9.92 -14.89
N ALA A 165 0.36 9.24 -13.75
CA ALA A 165 -0.82 9.36 -12.91
C ALA A 165 -1.06 10.86 -12.60
N SER A 166 -2.18 11.39 -13.10
CA SER A 166 -2.69 12.69 -12.67
C SER A 166 -3.07 12.56 -11.20
N LEU A 167 -2.20 13.05 -10.32
CA LEU A 167 -2.55 13.38 -8.93
C LEU A 167 -3.42 14.65 -8.92
#